data_AF-A0A7K1CFH7-F1
#
_entry.id   AF-A0A7K1CFH7-F1
#
_cell.length_a   1.000
_cell.length_b   1.000
_cell.length_c   1.000
_cell.angle_alpha   90.00
_cell.angle_beta   90.00
_cell.angle_gamma   90.00
#
_symmetry.space_group_name_H-M   'P 1'
#
loop_
_entity.id
_entity.type
_entity.pdbx_description
1 polymer ?
#
loop_
_entity_poly.entity_id
_entity_poly.type
_entity_poly.pdbx_seq_one_letter_code
_entity_poly.pdbx_strand_id
1 'polypeptide(L)'
;MNPKTFDLYPTLKNINEDELDFSLFNAIAIPVLAKDEIKIIETKFIKTLIDFAAIDLNKEIKKWPDFTAKAGEIIEVAINVDNLTRIYLVGVGNENSDDLRKASAALGRKVKNTNTTLVSAIASDNNLVVVSSTALLLSCYQYSLKSDQKVKTPTF
;
A
#
# COMPACT_ATOMS: atom_id res chain seq x y z
N MET A 1 18.19 -40.81 -5.50
CA MET A 1 17.96 -39.42 -5.98
C MET A 1 17.12 -38.75 -4.91
N ASN A 2 17.71 -37.90 -4.06
CA ASN A 2 16.95 -37.24 -2.99
C ASN A 2 15.88 -36.33 -3.63
N PRO A 3 14.63 -36.38 -3.17
CA PRO A 3 13.61 -35.45 -3.64
C PRO A 3 14.08 -34.03 -3.30
N LYS A 4 14.11 -33.14 -4.30
CA LYS A 4 14.32 -31.71 -4.06
C LYS A 4 13.20 -31.24 -3.15
N THR A 5 13.51 -30.94 -1.90
CA THR A 5 12.60 -30.26 -0.98
C THR A 5 12.36 -28.87 -1.57
N PHE A 6 11.15 -28.62 -2.04
CA PHE A 6 10.75 -27.29 -2.45
C PHE A 6 10.33 -26.55 -1.18
N ASP A 7 11.03 -25.48 -0.83
CA ASP A 7 10.52 -24.53 0.16
C ASP A 7 9.29 -23.86 -0.45
N LEU A 8 8.11 -24.31 0.00
CA LEU A 8 6.81 -23.81 -0.48
C LEU A 8 6.42 -22.48 0.16
N TYR A 9 7.23 -21.94 1.07
CA TYR A 9 6.98 -20.65 1.71
C TYR A 9 7.83 -19.56 1.03
N PRO A 10 7.23 -18.40 0.69
CA PRO A 10 7.99 -17.28 0.18
C PRO A 10 8.98 -16.80 1.24
N THR A 11 10.24 -16.65 0.86
CA THR A 11 11.27 -16.06 1.73
C THR A 11 10.97 -14.57 1.87
N LEU A 12 10.42 -14.17 3.01
CA LEU A 12 10.24 -12.75 3.34
C LEU A 12 11.63 -12.14 3.56
N LYS A 13 12.05 -11.27 2.64
CA LYS A 13 13.26 -10.46 2.84
C LYS A 13 12.88 -9.25 3.69
N ASN A 14 13.46 -9.15 4.88
CA ASN A 14 13.42 -7.91 5.65
C ASN A 14 14.44 -6.94 5.03
N ILE A 15 13.97 -5.89 4.37
CA ILE A 15 14.81 -4.81 3.88
C ILE A 15 14.87 -3.77 4.99
N ASN A 16 16.07 -3.35 5.40
CA ASN A 16 16.19 -2.27 6.38
C ASN A 16 15.62 -0.97 5.79
N GLU A 17 14.93 -0.18 6.61
CA GLU A 17 14.35 1.11 6.16
C GLU A 17 15.39 2.04 5.51
N ASP A 18 16.66 1.96 5.96
CA ASP A 18 17.77 2.77 5.45
C ASP A 18 18.28 2.34 4.05
N GLU A 19 17.93 1.13 3.62
CA GLU A 19 18.27 0.59 2.30
C GLU A 19 17.12 0.76 1.29
N LEU A 20 16.01 1.37 1.72
CA LEU A 20 14.83 1.50 0.88
C LEU A 20 15.02 2.62 -0.16
N ASP A 21 15.22 2.21 -1.41
CA ASP A 21 15.26 3.11 -2.55
C ASP A 21 13.85 3.33 -3.11
N PHE A 22 13.29 4.53 -2.88
CA PHE A 22 11.97 4.91 -3.36
C PHE A 22 11.84 4.93 -4.89
N SER A 23 12.96 5.04 -5.64
CA SER A 23 12.97 5.04 -7.11
C SER A 23 12.61 3.67 -7.71
N LEU A 24 12.65 2.60 -6.92
CA LEU A 24 12.25 1.26 -7.38
C LEU A 24 10.73 1.09 -7.48
N PHE A 25 9.96 2.01 -6.90
CA PHE A 25 8.52 1.93 -6.78
C PHE A 25 7.84 3.06 -7.55
N ASN A 26 6.62 2.81 -8.00
CA ASN A 26 5.83 3.82 -8.70
C ASN A 26 4.60 4.29 -7.90
N ALA A 27 4.25 3.57 -6.82
CA ALA A 27 3.29 4.04 -5.83
C ALA A 27 3.66 3.62 -4.40
N ILE A 28 3.25 4.44 -3.43
CA ILE A 28 3.38 4.13 -2.00
C ILE A 28 2.05 4.40 -1.31
N ALA A 29 1.59 3.48 -0.46
CA ALA A 29 0.39 3.65 0.36
C ALA A 29 0.77 3.85 1.83
N ILE A 30 0.21 4.89 2.46
CA ILE A 30 0.43 5.23 3.87
C ILE A 30 -0.89 5.35 4.62
N PRO A 31 -0.92 5.12 5.94
CA PRO A 31 -2.15 5.09 6.72
C PRO A 31 -2.52 6.50 7.20
N VAL A 32 -3.82 6.79 7.15
CA VAL A 32 -4.43 7.96 7.78
C VAL A 32 -5.44 7.47 8.82
N LEU A 33 -5.37 8.04 10.02
CA LEU A 33 -6.21 7.66 11.15
C LEU A 33 -7.14 8.81 11.53
N ALA A 34 -8.35 8.48 11.94
CA ALA A 34 -9.30 9.40 12.57
C ALA A 34 -9.56 8.93 14.01
N LYS A 35 -8.65 9.27 14.95
CA LYS A 35 -8.89 9.06 16.39
C LYS A 35 -9.63 10.28 16.96
N ASP A 36 -8.94 11.41 17.01
CA ASP A 36 -9.50 12.70 17.47
C ASP A 36 -9.50 13.74 16.34
N GLU A 37 -8.44 13.71 15.51
CA GLU A 37 -8.29 14.47 14.28
C GLU A 37 -7.73 13.53 13.20
N ILE A 38 -7.95 13.91 11.94
CA ILE A 38 -7.38 13.20 10.79
C ILE A 38 -5.87 13.44 10.77
N LYS A 39 -5.09 12.38 10.99
CA LYS A 39 -3.63 12.47 11.06
C LYS A 39 -2.94 11.33 10.34
N ILE A 40 -1.78 11.64 9.79
CA ILE A 40 -0.81 10.67 9.31
C ILE A 40 0.09 10.30 10.49
N ILE A 41 0.41 9.02 10.67
CA ILE A 41 1.37 8.59 11.69
C ILE A 41 2.75 9.13 11.32
N GLU A 42 3.42 9.81 12.23
CA GLU A 42 4.83 10.15 12.01
C GLU A 42 5.72 8.94 12.27
N THR A 43 6.28 8.38 11.20
CA THR A 43 7.32 7.34 11.26
C THR A 43 8.58 7.82 10.56
N LYS A 44 9.72 7.16 10.80
CA LYS A 44 10.97 7.45 10.08
C LYS A 44 10.76 7.29 8.57
N PHE A 45 10.13 6.20 8.15
CA PHE A 45 9.72 5.96 6.76
C PHE A 45 8.91 7.12 6.15
N ILE A 46 7.87 7.61 6.83
CA ILE A 46 7.02 8.69 6.31
C ILE A 46 7.80 10.01 6.22
N LYS A 47 8.69 10.30 7.17
CA LYS A 47 9.57 11.48 7.11
C LYS A 47 10.50 11.40 5.90
N THR A 48 11.19 10.28 5.71
CA THR A 48 12.07 10.08 4.54
C THR A 48 11.30 10.16 3.23
N LEU A 49 10.06 9.65 3.17
CA LEU A 49 9.20 9.77 1.99
C LEU A 49 8.81 11.23 1.70
N ILE A 50 8.42 11.99 2.73
CA ILE A 50 8.07 13.42 2.61
C ILE A 50 9.27 14.20 2.09
N ASP A 51 10.47 13.95 2.63
CA ASP A 51 11.70 14.61 2.23
C ASP A 51 12.07 14.25 0.79
N PHE A 52 11.97 12.97 0.41
CA PHE A 52 12.22 12.49 -0.95
C PHE A 52 11.24 13.09 -1.97
N ALA A 53 9.94 13.07 -1.67
CA ALA A 53 8.90 13.56 -2.57
C ALA A 53 8.71 15.09 -2.54
N ALA A 54 9.41 15.79 -1.63
CA ALA A 54 9.29 17.23 -1.39
C ALA A 54 7.83 17.72 -1.27
N ILE A 55 6.99 16.98 -0.53
CA ILE A 55 5.54 17.21 -0.46
C ILE A 55 5.01 17.37 0.97
N ASP A 56 4.05 18.27 1.14
CA ASP A 56 3.36 18.48 2.42
C ASP A 56 2.02 17.71 2.42
N LEU A 57 2.04 16.50 2.98
CA LEU A 57 0.88 15.61 2.99
C LEU A 57 -0.30 16.17 3.81
N ASN A 58 -0.04 16.99 4.82
CA ASN A 58 -1.10 17.63 5.61
C ASN A 58 -1.88 18.66 4.77
N LYS A 59 -1.18 19.40 3.90
CA LYS A 59 -1.85 20.27 2.92
C LYS A 59 -2.65 19.48 1.90
N GLU A 60 -2.14 18.32 1.47
CA GLU A 60 -2.88 17.47 0.53
C GLU A 60 -4.18 16.94 1.15
N ILE A 61 -4.17 16.46 2.40
CA ILE A 61 -5.40 16.02 3.09
C ILE A 61 -6.43 17.15 3.17
N LYS A 62 -6.01 18.38 3.48
CA LYS A 62 -6.91 19.55 3.59
C LYS A 62 -7.66 19.90 2.30
N LYS A 63 -7.18 19.45 1.12
CA LYS A 63 -7.89 19.62 -0.15
C LYS A 63 -9.14 18.73 -0.26
N TRP A 64 -9.29 17.75 0.64
CA TRP A 64 -10.37 16.76 0.65
C TRP A 64 -11.20 16.88 1.93
N PRO A 65 -12.12 17.85 2.01
CA PRO A 65 -12.90 18.10 3.25
C PRO A 65 -13.84 16.95 3.62
N ASP A 66 -14.25 16.12 2.65
CA ASP A 66 -15.13 14.97 2.86
C ASP A 66 -14.39 13.70 3.29
N PHE A 67 -13.06 13.73 3.34
CA PHE A 67 -12.26 12.59 3.79
C PHE A 67 -12.39 12.43 5.30
N THR A 68 -12.70 11.22 5.76
CA THR A 68 -12.94 10.91 7.19
C THR A 68 -12.01 9.84 7.74
N ALA A 69 -11.03 9.40 6.95
CA ALA A 69 -10.11 8.31 7.25
C ALA A 69 -10.81 6.98 7.62
N LYS A 70 -12.05 6.79 7.14
CA LYS A 70 -12.74 5.50 7.28
C LYS A 70 -12.03 4.42 6.48
N ALA A 71 -12.16 3.19 6.96
CA ALA A 71 -11.55 2.02 6.33
C ALA A 71 -11.90 1.92 4.83
N GLY A 72 -10.89 2.08 3.97
CA GLY A 72 -11.06 1.98 2.51
C GLY A 72 -11.33 3.30 1.78
N GLU A 73 -11.40 4.43 2.47
CA GLU A 73 -11.28 5.74 1.82
C GLU A 73 -9.83 5.92 1.33
N ILE A 74 -9.67 6.44 0.11
CA ILE A 74 -8.35 6.63 -0.50
C ILE A 74 -8.30 8.00 -1.14
N ILE A 75 -7.32 8.81 -0.73
CA ILE A 75 -6.89 10.00 -1.46
C ILE A 75 -5.69 9.60 -2.32
N GLU A 76 -5.73 9.98 -3.59
CA GLU A 76 -4.63 9.79 -4.51
C GLU A 76 -3.91 11.11 -4.74
N VAL A 77 -2.66 11.17 -4.32
CA VAL A 77 -1.79 12.32 -4.50
C VAL A 77 -0.86 12.02 -5.66
N ALA A 78 -1.00 12.79 -6.74
CA ALA A 78 -0.10 12.70 -7.89
C ALA A 78 1.23 13.39 -7.56
N ILE A 79 2.33 12.68 -7.78
CA ILE A 79 3.69 13.20 -7.64
C ILE A 79 4.51 12.84 -8.88
N ASN A 80 5.65 13.47 -9.05
CA ASN A 80 6.54 13.21 -10.17
C ASN A 80 7.99 13.38 -9.73
N VAL A 81 8.48 12.41 -8.97
CA VAL A 81 9.86 12.35 -8.47
C VAL A 81 10.43 10.99 -8.84
N ASP A 82 11.45 10.98 -9.69
CA ASP A 82 12.02 9.78 -10.30
C ASP A 82 10.94 8.86 -10.90
N ASN A 83 10.84 7.63 -10.40
CA ASN A 83 9.83 6.65 -10.82
C ASN A 83 8.54 6.74 -9.97
N LEU A 84 8.57 7.47 -8.86
CA LEU A 84 7.47 7.56 -7.93
C LEU A 84 6.42 8.56 -8.45
N THR A 85 5.26 8.03 -8.82
CA THR A 85 4.19 8.82 -9.49
C THR A 85 2.98 9.07 -8.61
N ARG A 86 2.78 8.26 -7.55
CA ARG A 86 1.57 8.30 -6.72
C ARG A 86 1.86 8.01 -5.25
N ILE A 87 1.22 8.78 -4.38
CA ILE A 87 1.07 8.45 -2.96
C ILE A 87 -0.42 8.22 -2.67
N TYR A 88 -0.75 7.07 -2.12
CA TYR A 88 -2.11 6.74 -1.66
C TYR A 88 -2.21 7.00 -0.16
N LEU A 89 -3.03 7.96 0.22
CA LEU A 89 -3.39 8.17 1.62
C LEU A 89 -4.61 7.31 1.91
N VAL A 90 -4.45 6.28 2.72
CA VAL A 90 -5.47 5.25 2.95
C VAL A 90 -6.07 5.42 4.34
N GLY A 91 -7.38 5.63 4.42
CA GLY A 91 -8.11 5.58 5.67
C GLY A 91 -8.13 4.16 6.22
N VAL A 92 -7.58 3.96 7.43
CA VAL A 92 -7.48 2.64 8.09
C VAL A 92 -8.50 2.42 9.21
N GLY A 93 -9.42 3.37 9.41
CA GLY A 93 -10.44 3.27 10.46
C GLY A 93 -9.82 3.10 11.86
N ASN A 94 -10.25 2.08 12.59
CA ASN A 94 -9.77 1.79 13.94
C ASN A 94 -8.52 0.89 13.97
N GLU A 95 -7.90 0.62 12.82
CA GLU A 95 -6.68 -0.20 12.71
C GLU A 95 -6.83 -1.64 13.25
N ASN A 96 -8.06 -2.15 13.27
CA ASN A 96 -8.33 -3.55 13.57
C ASN A 96 -8.27 -4.41 12.29
N SER A 97 -8.27 -5.73 12.45
CA SER A 97 -8.17 -6.67 11.34
C SER A 97 -9.28 -6.54 10.29
N ASP A 98 -10.50 -6.12 10.66
CA ASP A 98 -11.60 -5.97 9.70
C ASP A 98 -11.44 -4.70 8.86
N ASP A 99 -11.11 -3.59 9.51
CA ASP A 99 -10.87 -2.30 8.87
C ASP A 99 -9.65 -2.37 7.93
N LEU A 100 -8.56 -3.03 8.35
CA LEU A 100 -7.40 -3.22 7.48
C LEU A 100 -7.69 -4.12 6.28
N ARG A 101 -8.56 -5.14 6.39
CA ARG A 101 -9.00 -5.91 5.22
C ARG A 101 -9.75 -5.03 4.23
N LYS A 102 -10.66 -4.17 4.71
CA LYS A 102 -11.41 -3.23 3.87
C LYS A 102 -10.48 -2.22 3.18
N ALA A 103 -9.56 -1.62 3.94
CA ALA A 103 -8.56 -0.68 3.44
C ALA A 103 -7.68 -1.32 2.37
N SER A 104 -7.13 -2.50 2.65
CA SER A 104 -6.26 -3.24 1.73
C SER A 104 -6.99 -3.68 0.46
N ALA A 105 -8.24 -4.14 0.60
CA ALA A 105 -9.04 -4.53 -0.56
C ALA A 105 -9.44 -3.34 -1.44
N ALA A 106 -9.70 -2.17 -0.84
CA ALA A 106 -9.93 -0.95 -1.59
C ALA A 106 -8.68 -0.51 -2.35
N LEU A 107 -7.51 -0.56 -1.68
CA LEU A 107 -6.22 -0.25 -2.28
C LEU A 107 -5.89 -1.20 -3.44
N GLY A 108 -6.07 -2.50 -3.26
CA GLY A 108 -5.82 -3.46 -4.31
C GLY A 108 -6.76 -3.30 -5.49
N ARG A 109 -8.06 -3.03 -5.29
CA ARG A 109 -8.98 -2.68 -6.38
C ARG A 109 -8.54 -1.43 -7.15
N LYS A 110 -7.92 -0.46 -6.48
CA LYS A 110 -7.41 0.77 -7.10
C LYS A 110 -6.20 0.52 -8.00
N VAL A 111 -5.28 -0.35 -7.59
CA VAL A 111 -4.08 -0.73 -8.38
C VAL A 111 -4.29 -1.97 -9.25
N LYS A 112 -5.47 -2.58 -9.21
CA LYS A 112 -5.81 -3.72 -10.05
C LYS A 112 -5.80 -3.29 -11.51
N ASN A 113 -5.22 -4.13 -12.38
CA ASN A 113 -5.03 -3.85 -13.82
C ASN A 113 -4.06 -2.71 -14.16
N THR A 114 -3.29 -2.21 -13.20
CA THR A 114 -2.19 -1.28 -13.46
C THR A 114 -0.86 -2.04 -13.41
N ASN A 115 0.19 -1.48 -14.03
CA ASN A 115 1.56 -1.99 -13.91
C ASN A 115 2.27 -1.38 -12.69
N THR A 116 1.53 -1.24 -11.58
CA THR A 116 2.02 -0.56 -10.38
C THR A 116 2.89 -1.50 -9.55
N THR A 117 4.05 -1.01 -9.12
CA THR A 117 4.93 -1.56 -8.10
C THR A 117 4.67 -0.73 -6.83
N LEU A 118 3.92 -1.31 -5.91
CA LEU A 118 3.33 -0.60 -4.76
C LEU A 118 3.99 -1.03 -3.45
N VAL A 119 4.48 -0.08 -2.66
CA VAL A 119 4.78 -0.32 -1.23
C VAL A 119 3.53 -0.08 -0.41
N SER A 120 3.07 -1.08 0.36
CA SER A 120 1.90 -0.97 1.23
C SER A 120 2.31 -0.84 2.71
N ALA A 121 2.46 0.40 3.19
CA ALA A 121 2.86 0.70 4.58
C ALA A 121 1.66 1.06 5.48
N ILE A 122 0.54 0.33 5.37
CA ILE A 122 -0.74 0.69 6.04
C ILE A 122 -1.01 -0.05 7.37
N ALA A 123 -0.15 -0.98 7.78
CA ALA A 123 -0.32 -1.81 8.98
C ALA A 123 0.85 -1.59 9.96
N SER A 124 0.56 -1.64 11.27
CA SER A 124 1.54 -1.37 12.34
C SER A 124 2.12 -2.60 13.05
N ASP A 125 1.41 -3.73 13.02
CA ASP A 125 1.83 -5.00 13.65
C ASP A 125 2.00 -6.10 12.60
N ASN A 126 2.91 -7.03 12.85
CA ASN A 126 3.18 -8.22 12.04
C ASN A 126 1.90 -9.01 11.73
N ASN A 127 1.02 -9.21 12.72
CA ASN A 127 -0.25 -9.91 12.49
C ASN A 127 -1.13 -9.16 11.50
N LEU A 128 -1.19 -7.84 11.65
CA LEU A 128 -1.97 -6.95 10.79
C LEU A 128 -1.38 -6.87 9.38
N VAL A 129 -0.04 -6.94 9.23
CA VAL A 129 0.66 -7.02 7.94
C VAL A 129 0.23 -8.27 7.17
N VAL A 130 0.14 -9.42 7.82
CA VAL A 130 -0.32 -10.66 7.15
C VAL A 130 -1.78 -10.51 6.69
N VAL A 131 -2.63 -9.91 7.52
CA VAL A 131 -4.04 -9.66 7.21
C VAL A 131 -4.18 -8.69 6.03
N SER A 132 -3.45 -7.56 6.05
CA SER A 132 -3.49 -6.55 5.00
C SER A 132 -2.96 -7.11 3.67
N SER A 133 -1.81 -7.79 3.70
CA SER A 133 -1.18 -8.37 2.51
C SER A 133 -2.04 -9.44 1.87
N THR A 134 -2.67 -10.31 2.68
CA THR A 134 -3.60 -11.33 2.17
C THR A 134 -4.81 -10.69 1.50
N ALA A 135 -5.41 -9.68 2.12
CA ALA A 135 -6.56 -8.96 1.56
C ALA A 135 -6.19 -8.20 0.27
N LEU A 136 -5.02 -7.55 0.25
CA LEU A 136 -4.48 -6.85 -0.91
C LEU A 136 -4.30 -7.82 -2.09
N LEU A 137 -3.60 -8.93 -1.87
CA LEU A 137 -3.34 -9.94 -2.91
C LEU A 137 -4.63 -10.55 -3.46
N LEU A 138 -5.56 -10.95 -2.58
CA LEU A 138 -6.85 -11.52 -2.98
C LEU A 138 -7.69 -10.54 -3.79
N SER A 139 -7.65 -9.25 -3.46
CA SER A 139 -8.41 -8.23 -4.20
C SER A 139 -7.87 -8.02 -5.64
N CYS A 140 -6.58 -8.22 -5.83
CA CYS A 140 -5.92 -8.15 -7.13
C CYS A 140 -6.02 -9.43 -7.95
N TYR A 141 -6.32 -10.58 -7.31
CA TYR A 141 -6.49 -11.86 -7.99
C TYR A 141 -7.52 -11.76 -9.13
N GLN A 142 -7.16 -12.38 -10.25
CA GLN A 142 -8.00 -12.52 -11.43
C GLN A 142 -7.89 -13.93 -11.94
N TYR A 143 -9.04 -14.52 -12.26
CA TYR A 143 -9.12 -15.81 -12.91
C TYR A 143 -9.92 -15.64 -14.20
N SER A 144 -9.43 -16.25 -15.28
CA SER A 144 -10.08 -16.20 -16.58
C SER A 144 -9.80 -17.47 -17.38
N LEU A 145 -10.79 -17.90 -18.15
CA LEU A 145 -10.71 -19.01 -19.10
C LEU A 145 -10.50 -18.54 -20.55
N LYS A 146 -10.31 -17.22 -20.76
CA LYS A 146 -10.10 -16.64 -22.09
C LYS A 146 -8.65 -16.81 -22.53
N SER A 147 -8.42 -17.22 -23.79
CA SER A 147 -7.09 -17.42 -24.37
C SER A 147 -6.29 -16.12 -24.54
N ASP A 148 -6.96 -14.97 -24.72
CA ASP A 148 -6.32 -13.74 -25.22
C ASP A 148 -6.06 -12.67 -24.14
N GLN A 149 -6.16 -13.02 -22.86
CA GLN A 149 -6.11 -12.00 -21.81
C GLN A 149 -4.67 -11.60 -21.45
N LYS A 150 -4.27 -10.39 -21.85
CA LYS A 150 -3.06 -9.73 -21.32
C LYS A 150 -3.29 -9.37 -19.86
N VAL A 151 -2.78 -10.19 -18.95
CA VAL A 151 -2.87 -9.97 -17.50
C VAL A 151 -1.90 -8.84 -17.12
N LYS A 152 -2.42 -7.73 -16.59
CA LYS A 152 -1.64 -6.70 -15.91
C LYS A 152 -1.81 -6.86 -14.41
N THR A 153 -0.79 -7.36 -13.74
CA THR A 153 -0.78 -7.60 -12.29
C THR A 153 0.14 -6.59 -11.60
N PRO A 154 -0.34 -5.89 -10.57
CA PRO A 154 0.54 -5.08 -9.74
C PRO A 154 1.52 -5.98 -8.99
N THR A 155 2.69 -5.43 -8.67
CA THR A 155 3.71 -6.06 -7.82
C THR A 155 3.72 -5.33 -6.47
N PHE A 156 3.86 -6.07 -5.38
CA PHE A 156 3.82 -5.56 -4.00
C PHE A 156 5.15 -5.82 -3.31
#